data_AF-H6PT78-F1
#
_entry.id   AF-H6PT78-F1
#
_cell.length_a   1.000
_cell.length_b   1.000
_cell.length_c   1.000
_cell.angle_alpha   90.00
_cell.angle_beta   90.00
_cell.angle_gamma   90.00
#
_symmetry.space_group_name_H-M   'P 1'
#
loop_
_entity.id
_entity.type
_entity.pdbx_description
1 polymer ?
#
loop_
_entity_poly.entity_id
_entity_poly.type
_entity_poly.pdbx_seq_one_letter_code
_entity_poly.pdbx_strand_id
1 'polypeptide(L)'
;MDNFIKENNKSKSLDNVMLDLFKTSKEQECSSDYFKTIVKNYVLKGIDKEINEYIEQGKTIDLANVAKVLPIEKITMWAYDRGFDRDALINNYTIKDIDENSNAYKSGLRNRDIVIKYDFPKWGSPDQIVTSNTIKGEFQFRPESANKKDIYGFKPTLSKADKLKIKKFFNS
;
A
#
# COMPACT_ATOMS: atom_id res chain seq x y z
N MET A 1 -16.81 -9.19 0.22
CA MET A 1 -17.01 -10.61 0.54
C MET A 1 -17.59 -10.78 1.94
N ASP A 2 -16.87 -10.39 2.99
CA ASP A 2 -17.33 -10.52 4.38
C ASP A 2 -18.73 -9.94 4.62
N ASN A 3 -19.00 -8.74 4.11
CA ASN A 3 -20.34 -8.14 4.18
C ASN A 3 -21.44 -9.00 3.51
N PHE A 4 -21.17 -9.59 2.34
CA PHE A 4 -22.15 -10.46 1.66
C PHE A 4 -22.44 -11.73 2.47
N ILE A 5 -21.44 -12.26 3.18
CA ILE A 5 -21.61 -13.41 4.08
C ILE A 5 -22.50 -13.00 5.26
N LYS A 6 -22.20 -11.86 5.89
CA LYS A 6 -22.96 -11.33 7.04
C LYS A 6 -24.40 -10.94 6.70
N GLU A 7 -24.65 -10.49 5.47
CA GLU A 7 -26.00 -10.24 4.96
C GLU A 7 -26.84 -11.53 4.86
N ASN A 8 -26.23 -12.67 4.52
CA ASN A 8 -26.89 -13.97 4.50
C ASN A 8 -26.97 -14.61 5.89
N ASN A 9 -25.89 -14.52 6.67
CA ASN A 9 -25.81 -15.08 8.02
C ASN A 9 -24.84 -14.27 8.89
N LYS A 10 -25.39 -13.49 9.83
CA LYS A 10 -24.63 -12.64 10.77
C LYS A 10 -23.66 -13.39 11.68
N SER A 11 -23.82 -14.70 11.85
CA SER A 11 -22.90 -15.53 12.67
C SER A 11 -21.70 -16.05 11.88
N LYS A 12 -21.64 -15.79 10.57
CA LYS A 12 -20.57 -16.23 9.69
C LYS A 12 -19.80 -15.02 9.15
N SER A 13 -18.51 -15.23 8.90
CA SER A 13 -17.61 -14.24 8.31
C SER A 13 -16.75 -14.88 7.22
N LEU A 14 -15.94 -14.05 6.57
CA LEU A 14 -14.89 -14.51 5.68
C LEU A 14 -13.94 -15.51 6.37
N ASP A 15 -13.72 -15.41 7.68
CA ASP A 15 -12.87 -16.34 8.43
C ASP A 15 -13.38 -17.77 8.35
N ASN A 16 -14.70 -17.97 8.31
CA ASN A 16 -15.28 -19.31 8.15
C ASN A 16 -14.98 -19.89 6.77
N VAL A 17 -15.09 -19.07 5.72
CA VAL A 17 -14.73 -19.46 4.35
C VAL A 17 -13.25 -19.84 4.28
N MET A 18 -12.38 -19.01 4.86
CA MET A 18 -10.93 -19.25 4.87
C MET A 18 -10.56 -20.50 5.65
N LEU A 19 -11.25 -20.77 6.77
CA LEU A 19 -11.05 -21.98 7.56
C LEU A 19 -11.44 -23.24 6.78
N ASP A 20 -12.56 -23.20 6.06
CA ASP A 20 -13.00 -24.35 5.25
C ASP A 20 -12.05 -24.59 4.09
N LEU A 21 -11.63 -23.54 3.38
CA LEU A 21 -10.58 -23.63 2.35
C LEU A 21 -9.30 -24.25 2.89
N PHE A 22 -8.87 -23.85 4.09
CA PHE A 22 -7.65 -24.39 4.71
C PHE A 22 -7.80 -25.87 5.09
N LYS A 23 -8.97 -26.28 5.59
CA LYS A 23 -9.21 -27.69 5.94
C LYS A 23 -9.16 -28.58 4.72
N THR A 24 -9.71 -28.11 3.61
CA THR A 24 -9.87 -28.90 2.39
C THR A 24 -8.73 -28.72 1.39
N SER A 25 -7.82 -27.76 1.59
CA SER A 25 -6.66 -27.52 0.71
C SER A 25 -5.67 -28.69 0.67
N LYS A 26 -5.77 -29.65 1.60
CA LYS A 26 -4.99 -30.88 1.58
C LYS A 26 -5.51 -31.90 0.56
N GLU A 27 -6.78 -31.79 0.18
CA GLU A 27 -7.48 -32.74 -0.69
C GLU A 27 -7.65 -32.18 -2.11
N GLN A 28 -7.72 -30.86 -2.24
CA GLN A 28 -7.92 -30.20 -3.52
C GLN A 28 -7.06 -28.94 -3.65
N GLU A 29 -6.48 -28.77 -4.83
CA GLU A 29 -5.73 -27.56 -5.18
C GLU A 29 -6.64 -26.33 -5.21
N CYS A 30 -6.11 -25.19 -4.75
CA CYS A 30 -6.84 -23.94 -4.72
C CYS A 30 -7.05 -23.41 -6.15
N SER A 31 -8.31 -23.25 -6.57
CA SER A 31 -8.69 -22.68 -7.86
C SER A 31 -9.90 -21.76 -7.73
N SER A 32 -10.14 -20.90 -8.74
CA SER A 32 -11.33 -20.03 -8.79
C SER A 32 -12.62 -20.83 -8.64
N ASP A 33 -12.74 -21.97 -9.32
CA ASP A 33 -13.95 -22.80 -9.29
C ASP A 33 -14.14 -23.52 -7.95
N TYR A 34 -13.04 -23.93 -7.34
CA TYR A 34 -13.07 -24.49 -6.00
C TYR A 34 -13.50 -23.44 -4.97
N PHE A 35 -12.92 -22.23 -5.04
CA PHE A 35 -13.27 -21.11 -4.18
C PHE A 35 -14.76 -20.74 -4.29
N LYS A 36 -15.31 -20.66 -5.52
CA LYS A 36 -16.75 -20.43 -5.75
C LYS A 36 -17.60 -21.50 -5.07
N THR A 37 -17.18 -22.77 -5.12
CA THR A 37 -17.90 -23.89 -4.51
C THR A 37 -17.97 -23.75 -2.99
N ILE A 38 -16.85 -23.44 -2.34
CA ILE A 38 -16.82 -23.21 -0.89
C ILE A 38 -17.68 -22.01 -0.50
N VAL A 39 -17.58 -20.90 -1.23
CA VAL A 39 -18.32 -19.66 -0.91
C VAL A 39 -19.84 -19.83 -1.07
N LYS A 40 -20.32 -20.69 -1.98
CA LYS A 40 -21.76 -20.99 -2.12
C LYS A 40 -22.41 -21.50 -0.83
N ASN A 41 -21.64 -22.10 0.08
CA ASN A 41 -22.15 -22.51 1.41
C ASN A 41 -22.45 -21.31 2.33
N TYR A 42 -21.94 -20.12 2.00
CA TYR A 42 -22.01 -18.91 2.81
C TYR A 42 -22.81 -17.80 2.13
N VAL A 43 -22.77 -17.74 0.80
CA VAL A 43 -23.50 -16.77 -0.03
C VAL A 43 -24.30 -17.58 -1.05
N LEU A 44 -25.60 -17.74 -0.83
CA LEU A 44 -26.48 -18.60 -1.65
C LEU A 44 -26.49 -18.21 -3.13
N LYS A 45 -26.41 -16.92 -3.43
CA LYS A 45 -26.32 -16.40 -4.81
C LYS A 45 -24.95 -16.62 -5.46
N GLY A 46 -23.98 -17.14 -4.70
CA GLY A 46 -22.59 -17.25 -5.13
C GLY A 46 -21.92 -15.88 -5.28
N ILE A 47 -20.76 -15.91 -5.94
CA ILE A 47 -19.86 -14.76 -6.17
C ILE A 47 -19.29 -14.76 -7.58
N ASP A 48 -19.97 -15.44 -8.51
CA ASP A 48 -19.48 -15.67 -9.86
C ASP A 48 -19.18 -14.35 -10.60
N LYS A 49 -20.03 -13.34 -10.39
CA LYS A 49 -19.86 -12.00 -10.96
C LYS A 49 -18.58 -11.34 -10.43
N GLU A 50 -18.39 -11.36 -9.12
CA GLU A 50 -17.25 -10.72 -8.45
C GLU A 50 -15.92 -11.39 -8.82
N ILE A 51 -15.89 -12.73 -8.89
CA ILE A 51 -14.69 -13.47 -9.32
C ILE A 51 -14.33 -13.13 -10.77
N ASN A 52 -15.31 -13.18 -11.67
CA ASN A 52 -15.07 -12.83 -13.06
C ASN A 52 -14.59 -11.38 -13.22
N GLU A 53 -15.18 -10.45 -12.48
CA GLU A 53 -14.84 -9.03 -12.59
C GLU A 53 -13.44 -8.69 -12.03
N TYR A 54 -13.12 -9.15 -10.82
CA TYR A 54 -11.91 -8.73 -10.11
C TYR A 54 -10.72 -9.67 -10.30
N ILE A 55 -10.96 -10.98 -10.51
CA ILE A 55 -9.89 -11.97 -10.70
C ILE A 55 -9.65 -12.21 -12.18
N GLU A 56 -10.66 -12.68 -12.91
CA GLU A 56 -10.48 -13.12 -14.30
C GLU A 56 -10.26 -11.93 -15.26
N GLN A 57 -11.02 -10.84 -15.09
CA GLN A 57 -10.86 -9.61 -15.89
C GLN A 57 -9.81 -8.64 -15.32
N GLY A 58 -9.29 -8.89 -14.12
CA GLY A 58 -8.29 -8.04 -13.46
C GLY A 58 -8.76 -6.60 -13.21
N LYS A 59 -10.08 -6.34 -13.11
CA LYS A 59 -10.55 -4.98 -12.80
C LYS A 59 -10.17 -4.61 -11.38
N THR A 60 -9.85 -3.34 -11.18
CA THR A 60 -9.56 -2.80 -9.85
C THR A 60 -10.84 -2.37 -9.14
N ILE A 61 -10.89 -2.54 -7.82
CA ILE A 61 -11.96 -2.01 -6.99
C ILE A 61 -11.86 -0.48 -6.94
N ASP A 62 -12.94 0.21 -7.27
CA ASP A 62 -13.03 1.66 -7.10
C ASP A 62 -13.19 2.03 -5.61
N LEU A 63 -12.11 2.56 -5.03
CA LEU A 63 -12.07 2.99 -3.65
C LEU A 63 -12.90 4.27 -3.39
N ALA A 64 -13.40 4.96 -4.41
CA ALA A 64 -14.32 6.09 -4.21
C ALA A 64 -15.62 5.66 -3.50
N ASN A 65 -16.11 4.45 -3.78
CA ASN A 65 -17.26 3.91 -3.07
C ASN A 65 -16.90 3.46 -1.65
N VAL A 66 -15.70 2.94 -1.44
CA VAL A 66 -15.19 2.58 -0.12
C VAL A 66 -15.02 3.84 0.75
N ALA A 67 -14.63 4.97 0.16
CA ALA A 67 -14.52 6.27 0.85
C ALA A 67 -15.85 6.82 1.39
N LYS A 68 -16.99 6.31 0.92
CA LYS A 68 -18.31 6.67 1.46
C LYS A 68 -18.56 6.01 2.83
N VAL A 69 -17.98 4.84 3.06
CA VAL A 69 -18.25 4.01 4.26
C VAL A 69 -17.09 4.01 5.25
N LEU A 70 -15.84 4.08 4.77
CA LEU A 70 -14.64 4.17 5.57
C LEU A 70 -14.05 5.58 5.53
N PRO A 71 -13.38 6.04 6.61
CA PRO A 71 -12.74 7.34 6.67
C PRO A 71 -11.40 7.32 5.93
N ILE A 72 -11.46 7.03 4.64
CA ILE A 72 -10.34 7.14 3.70
C ILE A 72 -10.51 8.38 2.84
N GLU A 73 -9.40 9.02 2.50
CA GLU A 73 -9.34 10.20 1.65
C GLU A 73 -8.29 10.02 0.55
N LYS A 74 -8.44 10.75 -0.54
CA LYS A 74 -7.35 10.87 -1.51
C LYS A 74 -6.26 11.71 -0.88
N ILE A 75 -5.11 11.09 -0.68
CA ILE A 75 -3.88 11.80 -0.37
C ILE A 75 -3.04 11.83 -1.64
N THR A 76 -2.54 12.99 -2.02
CA THR A 76 -1.54 13.09 -3.07
C THR A 76 -0.24 12.58 -2.49
N MET A 77 0.12 11.35 -2.85
CA MET A 77 1.41 10.79 -2.53
C MET A 77 2.38 11.13 -3.64
N TRP A 78 3.55 11.58 -3.25
CA TRP A 78 4.57 11.96 -4.21
C TRP A 78 5.63 10.88 -4.16
N ALA A 79 5.77 10.14 -5.26
CA ALA A 79 6.98 9.36 -5.45
C ALA A 79 8.12 10.36 -5.56
N TYR A 80 9.09 10.26 -4.66
CA TYR A 80 10.30 11.05 -4.74
C TYR A 80 11.44 10.19 -5.27
N ASP A 81 12.25 10.78 -6.14
CA ASP A 81 13.48 10.22 -6.62
C ASP A 81 14.65 10.95 -5.96
N ARG A 82 15.54 10.18 -5.35
CA ARG A 82 16.74 10.71 -4.71
C ARG A 82 17.85 11.00 -5.73
N GLY A 83 17.74 10.45 -6.93
CA GLY A 83 18.74 10.56 -7.98
C GLY A 83 19.94 9.65 -7.78
N PHE A 84 19.84 8.58 -6.99
CA PHE A 84 20.90 7.57 -6.80
C PHE A 84 20.32 6.25 -6.26
N ASP A 85 21.13 5.18 -6.30
CA ASP A 85 20.79 3.83 -5.85
C ASP A 85 20.48 3.79 -4.34
N ARG A 86 19.22 3.49 -4.02
CA ARG A 86 18.73 3.34 -2.63
C ARG A 86 19.36 2.15 -1.92
N ASP A 87 19.49 1.03 -2.61
CA ASP A 87 19.90 -0.22 -1.99
C ASP A 87 21.39 -0.18 -1.69
N ALA A 88 22.19 0.46 -2.54
CA ALA A 88 23.60 0.76 -2.23
C ALA A 88 23.74 1.65 -0.99
N LEU A 89 22.90 2.69 -0.84
CA LEU A 89 22.92 3.54 0.36
C LEU A 89 22.55 2.74 1.62
N ILE A 90 21.50 1.93 1.58
CA ILE A 90 21.00 1.20 2.76
C ILE A 90 21.97 0.08 3.17
N ASN A 91 22.49 -0.67 2.21
CA ASN A 91 23.27 -1.86 2.49
C ASN A 91 24.74 -1.54 2.73
N ASN A 92 25.29 -0.53 2.03
CA ASN A 92 26.71 -0.27 1.99
C ASN A 92 27.07 1.15 2.45
N TYR A 93 26.10 1.96 2.89
CA TYR A 93 26.32 3.34 3.32
C TYR A 93 27.09 4.17 2.29
N THR A 94 26.89 3.89 0.99
CA THR A 94 27.68 4.48 -0.09
C THR A 94 26.74 5.02 -1.17
N ILE A 95 27.04 6.22 -1.66
CA ILE A 95 26.37 6.78 -2.83
C ILE A 95 26.84 6.05 -4.10
N LYS A 96 25.90 5.51 -4.86
CA LYS A 96 26.18 4.79 -6.11
C LYS A 96 25.16 5.18 -7.18
N ASP A 97 25.59 5.15 -8.44
CA ASP A 97 24.78 5.43 -9.62
C ASP A 97 24.02 6.76 -9.50
N ILE A 98 24.69 7.79 -8.99
CA ILE A 98 24.11 9.14 -8.89
C ILE A 98 23.86 9.71 -10.29
N ASP A 99 22.64 10.17 -10.55
CA ASP A 99 22.26 10.88 -11.76
C ASP A 99 22.83 12.31 -11.72
N GLU A 100 23.64 12.65 -12.72
CA GLU A 100 24.30 13.96 -12.84
C GLU A 100 23.30 15.12 -13.01
N ASN A 101 22.07 14.84 -13.45
CA ASN A 101 21.03 15.85 -13.57
C ASN A 101 20.21 16.05 -12.29
N SER A 102 20.39 15.19 -11.28
CA SER A 102 19.62 15.21 -10.04
C SER A 102 20.01 16.35 -9.11
N ASN A 103 19.07 16.77 -8.25
CA ASN A 103 19.36 17.71 -7.16
C ASN A 103 20.40 17.18 -6.16
N ALA A 104 20.51 15.85 -5.99
CA ALA A 104 21.56 15.25 -5.16
C ALA A 104 22.95 15.56 -5.73
N TYR A 105 23.15 15.36 -7.04
CA TYR A 105 24.43 15.69 -7.68
C TYR A 105 24.73 17.19 -7.63
N LYS A 106 23.73 18.04 -7.89
CA LYS A 106 23.87 19.50 -7.81
C LYS A 106 24.25 20.00 -6.42
N SER A 107 23.89 19.27 -5.36
CA SER A 107 24.28 19.60 -3.98
C SER A 107 25.76 19.33 -3.67
N GLY A 108 26.45 18.55 -4.50
CA GLY A 108 27.86 18.19 -4.31
C GLY A 108 28.10 16.73 -3.94
N LEU A 109 27.05 15.92 -3.70
CA LEU A 109 27.20 14.47 -3.51
C LEU A 109 27.78 13.80 -4.75
N ARG A 110 28.68 12.83 -4.55
CA ARG A 110 29.32 12.09 -5.63
C ARG A 110 29.28 10.59 -5.37
N ASN A 111 29.39 9.82 -6.46
CA ASN A 111 29.60 8.38 -6.37
C ASN A 111 30.78 8.07 -5.45
N ARG A 112 30.63 7.02 -4.64
CA ARG A 112 31.57 6.54 -3.61
C ARG A 112 31.66 7.42 -2.35
N ASP A 113 30.86 8.47 -2.21
CA ASP A 113 30.76 9.16 -0.92
C ASP A 113 30.19 8.21 0.13
N ILE A 114 30.89 8.13 1.27
CA ILE A 114 30.50 7.29 2.40
C ILE A 114 29.59 8.10 3.32
N VAL A 115 28.36 7.64 3.47
CA VAL A 115 27.28 8.27 4.24
C VAL A 115 27.32 7.78 5.68
N ILE A 116 27.39 8.71 6.63
CA ILE A 116 27.39 8.44 8.07
C ILE A 116 25.97 8.54 8.62
N LYS A 117 25.17 9.47 8.08
CA LYS A 117 23.79 9.70 8.50
C LYS A 117 23.00 10.28 7.34
N TYR A 118 21.77 9.83 7.16
CA TYR A 118 20.85 10.37 6.17
C TYR A 118 19.45 10.54 6.77
N ASP A 119 18.69 11.48 6.25
CA ASP A 119 17.24 11.58 6.44
C ASP A 119 16.53 11.33 5.11
N PHE A 120 15.33 10.78 5.17
CA PHE A 120 14.46 10.63 4.00
C PHE A 120 13.19 11.46 4.17
N PRO A 121 12.59 11.94 3.07
CA PRO A 121 11.32 12.64 3.14
C PRO A 121 10.31 11.78 3.88
N LYS A 122 9.68 12.37 4.90
CA LYS A 122 8.58 11.71 5.60
C LYS A 122 7.41 11.48 4.62
N TRP A 123 6.63 10.44 4.88
CA TRP A 123 5.41 10.17 4.14
C TRP A 123 4.54 11.44 4.04
N GLY A 124 4.27 11.89 2.81
CA GLY A 124 3.48 13.09 2.54
C GLY A 124 4.25 14.42 2.46
N SER A 125 5.58 14.42 2.65
CA SER A 125 6.42 15.63 2.63
C SER A 125 7.55 15.57 1.58
N PRO A 126 7.24 15.46 0.28
CA PRO A 126 8.23 15.28 -0.80
C PRO A 126 9.14 16.48 -1.03
N ASP A 127 8.67 17.68 -0.68
CA ASP A 127 9.44 18.92 -0.84
C ASP A 127 10.39 19.16 0.34
N GLN A 128 10.41 18.23 1.31
CA GLN A 128 11.33 18.24 2.43
C GLN A 128 12.76 18.20 1.90
N ILE A 129 13.56 19.16 2.34
CA ILE A 129 15.01 19.13 2.14
C ILE A 129 15.54 17.95 2.95
N VAL A 130 16.21 17.03 2.27
CA VAL A 130 16.89 15.91 2.92
C VAL A 130 18.33 16.29 3.21
N THR A 131 18.85 15.74 4.30
CA THR A 131 20.24 15.92 4.70
C THR A 131 20.96 14.59 4.62
N SER A 132 22.09 14.56 3.92
CA SER A 132 23.02 13.44 3.90
C SER A 132 24.37 13.91 4.42
N ASN A 133 24.76 13.37 5.57
CA ASN A 133 26.05 13.58 6.19
C ASN A 133 27.00 12.48 5.72
N THR A 134 28.11 12.89 5.13
CA THR A 134 29.18 12.01 4.68
C THR A 134 30.45 12.28 5.48
N ILE A 135 31.47 11.46 5.28
CA ILE A 135 32.83 11.73 5.79
C ILE A 135 33.41 13.07 5.27
N LYS A 136 32.92 13.60 4.15
CA LYS A 136 33.41 14.84 3.53
C LYS A 136 32.64 16.09 3.97
N GLY A 137 31.47 15.92 4.57
CA GLY A 137 30.61 17.02 4.97
C GLY A 137 29.12 16.71 4.84
N GLU A 138 28.34 17.72 5.15
CA GLU A 138 26.88 17.70 5.07
C GLU A 138 26.41 18.19 3.71
N PHE A 139 25.46 17.46 3.11
CA PHE A 139 24.83 17.80 1.85
C PHE A 139 23.32 17.89 2.03
N GLN A 140 22.74 18.98 1.55
CA GLN A 140 21.29 19.21 1.61
C GLN A 140 20.74 19.35 0.20
N PHE A 141 19.65 18.63 -0.09
CA PHE A 141 18.98 18.71 -1.39
C PHE A 141 17.50 18.40 -1.27
N ARG A 142 16.70 18.87 -2.23
CA ARG A 142 15.31 18.46 -2.38
C ARG A 142 15.25 17.29 -3.37
N PRO A 143 14.75 16.10 -2.98
CA PRO A 143 14.55 15.00 -3.92
C PRO A 143 13.62 15.40 -5.07
N GLU A 144 13.82 14.82 -6.25
CA GLU A 144 12.95 15.06 -7.40
C GLU A 144 11.57 14.46 -7.12
N SER A 145 10.50 15.09 -7.60
CA SER A 145 9.13 14.67 -7.26
C SER A 145 8.19 14.68 -8.47
N ALA A 146 8.72 14.24 -9.62
CA ALA A 146 8.05 14.32 -10.92
C ALA A 146 6.71 13.55 -11.00
N ASN A 147 6.53 12.52 -10.18
CA ASN A 147 5.38 11.61 -10.26
C ASN A 147 4.50 11.68 -9.00
N LYS A 148 3.63 12.70 -8.95
CA LYS A 148 2.54 12.73 -7.97
C LYS A 148 1.47 11.72 -8.36
N LYS A 149 1.07 10.88 -7.42
CA LYS A 149 -0.04 9.94 -7.58
C LYS A 149 -1.02 10.15 -6.44
N ASP A 150 -2.29 10.35 -6.76
CA ASP A 150 -3.34 10.29 -5.76
C ASP A 150 -3.56 8.84 -5.36
N ILE A 151 -3.44 8.56 -4.07
CA ILE A 151 -3.77 7.27 -3.48
C ILE A 151 -4.85 7.47 -2.44
N TYR A 152 -5.64 6.42 -2.17
CA TYR A 152 -6.55 6.44 -1.03
C TYR A 152 -5.79 5.99 0.23
N GLY A 153 -5.82 6.81 1.27
CA GLY A 153 -5.27 6.50 2.59
C GLY A 153 -6.30 6.76 3.67
N PHE A 154 -6.17 6.10 4.83
CA PHE A 154 -6.93 6.53 6.01
C PHE A 154 -6.56 7.96 6.37
N LYS A 155 -7.56 8.72 6.83
CA LYS A 155 -7.29 10.06 7.36
C LYS A 155 -6.19 9.99 8.42
N PRO A 156 -5.17 10.86 8.36
CA PRO A 156 -4.06 10.84 9.30
C PRO A 156 -4.52 11.13 10.74
N THR A 157 -5.62 11.87 10.89
CA THR A 157 -6.29 12.11 12.18
C THR A 157 -7.73 11.61 12.13
N LEU A 158 -8.02 10.55 12.89
CA LEU A 158 -9.36 9.96 12.95
C LEU A 158 -10.19 10.62 14.05
N SER A 159 -11.32 11.22 13.67
CA SER A 159 -12.32 11.69 14.64
C SER A 159 -12.98 10.53 15.40
N LYS A 160 -13.72 10.82 16.48
CA LYS A 160 -14.55 9.82 17.17
C LYS A 160 -15.55 9.15 16.23
N ALA A 161 -16.13 9.92 15.29
CA ALA A 161 -17.06 9.40 14.30
C ALA A 161 -16.37 8.48 13.28
N ASP A 162 -15.17 8.84 12.82
CA ASP A 162 -14.37 8.00 11.91
C ASP A 162 -14.03 6.65 12.56
N LYS A 163 -13.60 6.67 13.83
CA LYS A 163 -13.33 5.45 14.61
C LYS A 163 -14.58 4.57 14.75
N LEU A 164 -15.76 5.18 14.94
CA LEU A 164 -17.02 4.45 15.00
C LEU A 164 -17.39 3.83 13.65
N LYS A 165 -17.15 4.53 12.53
CA LYS A 165 -17.34 3.97 11.17
C LYS A 165 -16.44 2.76 10.94
N ILE A 166 -15.15 2.86 11.28
CA ILE A 166 -14.21 1.73 11.20
C ILE A 166 -14.72 0.56 12.04
N LYS A 167 -15.07 0.80 13.31
CA LYS A 167 -15.59 -0.25 14.19
C LYS A 167 -16.84 -0.91 13.62
N LYS A 168 -17.80 -0.13 13.10
CA LYS A 168 -19.01 -0.67 12.45
C LYS A 168 -18.69 -1.48 11.20
N PHE A 169 -17.73 -1.03 10.40
CA PHE A 169 -17.37 -1.69 9.15
C PHE A 169 -16.66 -3.04 9.38
N PHE A 170 -15.78 -3.14 10.39
CA PHE A 170 -15.00 -4.36 10.63
C PHE A 170 -15.59 -5.30 11.69
N ASN A 171 -16.42 -4.80 12.61
CA ASN A 171 -17.04 -5.60 13.69
C ASN A 171 -18.57 -5.77 13.53
N SER A 172 -19.14 -5.53 12.35
CA SER A 172 -20.52 -5.97 12.06
C SER A 172 -20.60 -7.46 11.84
#